data_AF-A0A8H2X5M4-F1
#
_entry.id   AF-A0A8H2X5M4-F1
#
_cell.length_a   1.000
_cell.length_b   1.000
_cell.length_c   1.000
_cell.angle_alpha   90.00
_cell.angle_beta   90.00
_cell.angle_gamma   90.00
#
_symmetry.space_group_name_H-M   'P 1'
#
loop_
_entity.id
_entity.type
_entity.pdbx_description
1 polymer ?
#
loop_
_entity_poly.entity_id
_entity_poly.type
_entity_poly.pdbx_seq_one_letter_code
_entity_poly.pdbx_strand_id
1 'polypeptide(L)'
;MYFVAAIAAAALVTGAHAAHQMTLHNNCGFAVDLKLSNWPGHPAYTGPAIGRLNAKTSKSISVPDGWDGRICDGAGGCGGGDCYGKCSMTEFNMNANGLNYYDISNIQAYTVPQKIESGCGSVVCTSPSCSCEQAYGIGNTAGTCPGSSTPDRPVRACGKPNFTITYCP
;
A
#
# COMPACT_ATOMS: atom_id res chain seq x y z
N MET A 1 27.91 51.39 -24.30
CA MET A 1 28.06 50.29 -23.32
C MET A 1 26.68 49.75 -23.02
N TYR A 2 26.33 48.57 -23.54
CA TYR A 2 25.01 47.96 -23.33
C TYR A 2 25.11 46.95 -22.18
N PHE A 3 24.36 47.20 -21.11
CA PHE A 3 24.20 46.27 -20.00
C PHE A 3 23.14 45.23 -20.37
N VAL A 4 23.55 43.96 -20.47
CA VAL A 4 22.62 42.82 -20.59
C VAL A 4 22.25 42.39 -19.17
N ALA A 5 20.98 42.60 -18.79
CA ALA A 5 20.43 42.08 -17.55
C ALA A 5 20.13 40.58 -17.71
N ALA A 6 20.91 39.74 -17.04
CA ALA A 6 20.63 38.31 -16.96
C ALA A 6 19.47 38.06 -15.98
N ILE A 7 18.33 37.57 -16.49
CA ILE A 7 17.22 37.10 -15.67
C ILE A 7 17.61 35.74 -15.11
N ALA A 8 17.89 35.68 -13.81
CA ALA A 8 18.07 34.43 -13.09
C ALA A 8 16.70 33.75 -12.93
N ALA A 9 16.48 32.65 -13.65
CA ALA A 9 15.35 31.77 -13.40
C ALA A 9 15.55 31.07 -12.05
N ALA A 10 14.74 31.43 -11.05
CA ALA A 10 14.69 30.71 -9.80
C ALA A 10 14.12 29.30 -10.07
N ALA A 11 14.97 28.28 -9.99
CA ALA A 11 14.51 26.91 -9.93
C ALA A 11 13.71 26.74 -8.63
N LEU A 12 12.41 26.47 -8.74
CA LEU A 12 11.59 26.02 -7.63
C LEU A 12 12.14 24.67 -7.18
N VAL A 13 12.90 24.68 -6.08
CA VAL A 13 13.23 23.46 -5.34
C VAL A 13 11.91 22.96 -4.76
N THR A 14 11.25 22.04 -5.46
CA THR A 14 10.17 21.25 -4.87
C THR A 14 10.76 20.57 -3.65
N GLY A 15 10.30 20.95 -2.46
CA GLY A 15 10.73 20.32 -1.22
C GLY A 15 10.59 18.82 -1.39
N ALA A 16 11.68 18.08 -1.19
CA ALA A 16 11.61 16.64 -1.07
C ALA A 16 10.76 16.37 0.17
N HIS A 17 9.47 16.11 -0.02
CA HIS A 17 8.68 15.47 1.02
C HIS A 17 9.43 14.19 1.37
N ALA A 18 9.69 13.95 2.66
CA ALA A 18 10.10 12.63 3.06
C ALA A 18 8.99 11.68 2.59
N ALA A 19 9.42 10.63 1.90
CA ALA A 19 8.54 9.82 1.10
C ALA A 19 8.84 8.36 1.39
N HIS A 20 7.77 7.59 1.56
CA HIS A 20 7.84 6.18 1.88
C HIS A 20 7.98 5.41 0.57
N GLN A 21 9.06 4.65 0.42
CA GLN A 21 9.24 3.82 -0.76
C GLN A 21 8.42 2.54 -0.60
N MET A 22 7.50 2.33 -1.53
CA MET A 22 6.72 1.10 -1.65
C MET A 22 7.22 0.34 -2.87
N THR A 23 7.86 -0.81 -2.66
CA THR A 23 8.32 -1.68 -3.75
C THR A 23 7.36 -2.85 -3.92
N LEU A 24 6.74 -2.92 -5.10
CA LEU A 24 5.75 -3.91 -5.49
C LEU A 24 6.45 -4.99 -6.31
N HIS A 25 6.48 -6.22 -5.82
CA HIS A 25 7.03 -7.38 -6.51
C HIS A 25 5.92 -8.34 -6.92
N ASN A 26 5.78 -8.59 -8.21
CA ASN A 26 4.89 -9.63 -8.69
C ASN A 26 5.66 -10.94 -8.89
N ASN A 27 5.59 -11.84 -7.92
CA ASN A 27 6.14 -13.19 -8.03
C ASN A 27 5.16 -14.20 -8.63
N CYS A 28 3.95 -13.78 -9.02
CA CYS A 28 2.98 -14.65 -9.64
C CYS A 28 3.45 -15.11 -11.03
N GLY A 29 2.87 -16.21 -11.52
CA GLY A 29 3.00 -16.65 -12.91
C GLY A 29 2.15 -15.84 -13.89
N PHE A 30 1.41 -14.84 -13.41
CA PHE A 30 0.49 -14.00 -14.15
C PHE A 30 0.66 -12.53 -13.74
N ALA A 31 0.15 -11.61 -14.56
CA ALA A 31 0.16 -10.19 -14.23
C ALA A 31 -0.92 -9.84 -13.20
N VAL A 32 -0.64 -8.88 -12.34
CA VAL A 32 -1.59 -8.35 -11.35
C VAL A 32 -1.93 -6.91 -11.74
N ASP A 33 -3.22 -6.55 -11.76
CA ASP A 33 -3.69 -5.23 -12.19
C ASP A 33 -3.92 -4.35 -10.96
N LEU A 34 -2.93 -3.54 -10.60
CA LEU A 34 -2.93 -2.83 -9.32
C LEU A 34 -3.59 -1.45 -9.39
N LYS A 35 -4.44 -1.17 -8.39
CA LYS A 35 -5.02 0.15 -8.14
C LYS A 35 -4.53 0.67 -6.80
N LEU A 36 -4.31 1.98 -6.72
CA LEU A 36 -4.02 2.70 -5.49
C LEU A 36 -5.21 3.62 -5.19
N SER A 37 -5.63 3.65 -3.94
CA SER A 37 -6.67 4.57 -3.45
C SER A 37 -6.12 5.38 -2.28
N ASN A 38 -6.37 6.69 -2.30
CA ASN A 38 -6.05 7.62 -1.23
C ASN A 38 -7.25 7.74 -0.30
N TRP A 39 -7.02 7.66 1.01
CA TRP A 39 -8.06 7.98 1.98
C TRP A 39 -8.34 9.50 2.01
N PRO A 40 -9.61 9.94 1.96
CA PRO A 40 -9.93 11.36 1.99
C PRO A 40 -9.44 12.06 3.27
N GLY A 41 -8.94 13.29 3.12
CA GLY A 41 -8.47 14.10 4.25
C GLY A 41 -6.99 13.91 4.60
N HIS A 42 -6.26 13.07 3.86
CA HIS A 42 -4.83 12.83 4.04
C HIS A 42 -4.02 13.32 2.82
N PRO A 43 -2.71 13.60 2.99
CA PRO A 43 -1.80 13.81 1.87
C PRO A 43 -1.94 12.71 0.83
N ALA A 44 -2.25 13.07 -0.42
CA ALA A 44 -2.57 12.11 -1.46
C ALA A 44 -1.32 11.72 -2.26
N TYR A 45 -1.25 10.45 -2.68
CA TYR A 45 -0.39 10.06 -3.78
C TYR A 45 -0.92 10.67 -5.08
N THR A 46 -0.07 11.46 -5.74
CA THR A 46 -0.38 12.13 -7.03
C THR A 46 0.50 11.64 -8.18
N GLY A 47 1.26 10.56 -7.96
CA GLY A 47 2.10 9.99 -9.00
C GLY A 47 1.31 9.21 -10.05
N PRO A 48 2.01 8.63 -11.04
CA PRO A 48 1.36 7.82 -12.08
C PRO A 48 0.62 6.62 -11.49
N ALA A 49 -0.50 6.22 -12.10
CA ALA A 49 -1.18 4.98 -11.73
C ALA A 49 -0.21 3.79 -11.69
N ILE A 50 -0.40 2.89 -10.71
CA ILE A 50 0.41 1.67 -10.62
C ILE A 50 0.15 0.82 -11.86
N GLY A 51 -1.13 0.49 -12.10
CA GLY A 51 -1.57 -0.23 -13.29
C GLY A 51 -1.11 -1.69 -13.29
N ARG A 52 -0.99 -2.25 -14.49
CA ARG A 52 -0.59 -3.64 -14.69
C ARG A 52 0.87 -3.86 -14.29
N LEU A 53 1.10 -4.79 -13.36
CA LEU A 53 2.43 -5.29 -13.01
C LEU A 53 2.60 -6.69 -13.59
N ASN A 54 3.44 -6.83 -14.61
CA ASN A 54 3.64 -8.10 -15.31
C ASN A 54 4.23 -9.19 -14.40
N ALA A 55 4.01 -10.46 -14.76
CA ALA A 55 4.57 -11.60 -14.04
C ALA A 55 6.09 -11.45 -13.87
N LYS A 56 6.60 -11.76 -12.68
CA LYS A 56 8.04 -11.72 -12.34
C LYS A 56 8.70 -10.34 -12.50
N THR A 57 7.92 -9.26 -12.44
CA THR A 57 8.43 -7.88 -12.50
C THR A 57 8.22 -7.15 -11.19
N SER A 58 8.89 -6.00 -11.06
CA SER A 58 8.78 -5.14 -9.88
C SER A 58 8.61 -3.68 -10.27
N LYS A 59 7.94 -2.90 -9.43
CA LYS A 59 7.77 -1.46 -9.58
C LYS A 59 7.87 -0.80 -8.22
N SER A 60 8.58 0.32 -8.13
CA SER A 60 8.59 1.14 -6.92
C SER A 60 7.76 2.40 -7.13
N ILE A 61 7.01 2.78 -6.11
CA ILE A 61 6.36 4.08 -5.99
C ILE A 61 6.82 4.75 -4.70
N SER A 62 6.57 6.05 -4.60
CA SER A 62 6.84 6.83 -3.40
C SER A 62 5.55 7.52 -2.99
N VAL A 63 5.11 7.29 -1.75
CA VAL A 63 3.93 7.91 -1.16
C VAL A 63 4.37 8.97 -0.14
N PRO A 64 3.64 10.09 -0.01
CA PRO A 64 4.07 11.17 0.87
C PRO A 64 3.96 10.79 2.36
N ASP A 65 4.70 11.51 3.20
CA ASP A 65 4.42 11.52 4.64
C ASP A 65 2.93 11.82 4.92
N GLY A 66 2.36 11.14 5.92
CA GLY A 66 0.96 11.30 6.30
C GLY A 66 -0.04 10.58 5.37
N TRP A 67 0.44 9.92 4.31
CA TRP A 67 -0.42 9.17 3.40
C TRP A 67 -1.18 8.06 4.13
N ASP A 68 -2.49 8.07 3.98
CA ASP A 68 -3.39 6.98 4.36
C ASP A 68 -4.03 6.45 3.08
N GLY A 69 -3.95 5.16 2.86
CA GLY A 69 -4.45 4.56 1.64
C GLY A 69 -4.20 3.07 1.51
N ARG A 70 -4.52 2.57 0.32
CA ARG A 70 -4.54 1.13 0.03
C ARG A 70 -4.13 0.82 -1.40
N ILE A 71 -3.56 -0.37 -1.58
CA ILE A 71 -3.21 -0.93 -2.88
C ILE A 71 -3.93 -2.28 -3.03
N CYS A 72 -4.77 -2.40 -4.05
CA CYS A 72 -5.60 -3.58 -4.28
C CYS A 72 -5.36 -4.20 -5.65
N ASP A 73 -5.61 -5.51 -5.74
CA ASP A 73 -5.66 -6.24 -7.00
C ASP A 73 -7.01 -6.04 -7.69
N GLY A 74 -7.00 -5.39 -8.86
CA GLY A 74 -8.17 -5.04 -9.65
C GLY A 74 -8.88 -6.19 -10.37
N ALA A 75 -8.42 -7.44 -10.20
CA ALA A 75 -9.10 -8.61 -10.75
C ALA A 75 -10.47 -8.89 -10.06
N GLY A 76 -11.30 -9.75 -10.67
CA GLY A 76 -12.48 -10.34 -10.00
C GLY A 76 -13.67 -9.39 -9.72
N GLY A 77 -13.71 -8.22 -10.35
CA GLY A 77 -14.71 -7.17 -10.05
C GLY A 77 -14.28 -6.24 -8.92
N CYS A 78 -13.00 -6.29 -8.53
CA CYS A 78 -12.40 -5.29 -7.66
C CYS A 78 -12.26 -3.93 -8.35
N GLY A 79 -12.43 -2.89 -7.55
CA GLY A 79 -12.11 -1.54 -7.95
C GLY A 79 -13.26 -0.87 -8.68
N GLY A 80 -14.45 -0.94 -8.08
CA GLY A 80 -15.23 0.29 -7.93
C GLY A 80 -14.38 1.39 -7.26
N GLY A 81 -14.97 2.57 -7.02
CA GLY A 81 -14.24 3.64 -6.32
C GLY A 81 -13.49 3.10 -5.10
N ASP A 82 -12.27 3.58 -4.90
CA ASP A 82 -11.46 3.37 -3.72
C ASP A 82 -11.15 1.92 -3.34
N CYS A 83 -10.71 1.04 -4.26
CA CYS A 83 -10.32 -0.34 -3.89
C CYS A 83 -11.41 -1.14 -3.14
N TYR A 84 -12.67 -0.75 -3.33
CA TYR A 84 -13.81 -1.43 -2.75
C TYR A 84 -14.33 -2.52 -3.70
N GLY A 85 -14.96 -3.54 -3.13
CA GLY A 85 -15.41 -4.73 -3.85
C GLY A 85 -14.48 -5.93 -3.67
N LYS A 86 -14.60 -6.93 -4.54
CA LYS A 86 -14.04 -8.27 -4.31
C LYS A 86 -12.53 -8.35 -4.58
N CYS A 87 -11.68 -7.86 -3.66
CA CYS A 87 -10.23 -7.98 -3.77
C CYS A 87 -9.48 -8.20 -2.45
N SER A 88 -8.29 -8.80 -2.62
CA SER A 88 -7.18 -8.67 -1.68
C SER A 88 -6.56 -7.28 -1.77
N MET A 89 -6.28 -6.67 -0.61
CA MET A 89 -5.64 -5.36 -0.54
C MET A 89 -4.60 -5.27 0.58
N THR A 90 -3.64 -4.37 0.39
CA THR A 90 -2.72 -3.92 1.44
C THR A 90 -3.11 -2.51 1.87
N GLU A 91 -3.14 -2.27 3.17
CA GLU A 91 -3.55 -0.99 3.77
C GLU A 91 -2.37 -0.37 4.51
N PHE A 92 -2.33 0.96 4.53
CA PHE A 92 -1.20 1.73 4.99
C PHE A 92 -1.63 3.05 5.62
N ASN A 93 -1.03 3.41 6.75
CA ASN A 93 -1.16 4.74 7.34
C ASN A 93 0.22 5.25 7.77
N MET A 94 0.76 6.22 7.02
CA MET A 94 2.12 6.72 7.15
C MET A 94 2.23 7.82 8.20
N ASN A 95 3.26 7.73 9.04
CA ASN A 95 3.57 8.65 10.13
C ASN A 95 2.42 8.93 11.14
N ALA A 96 1.36 8.12 11.19
CA ALA A 96 0.36 8.23 12.24
C ALA A 96 1.01 8.07 13.62
N ASN A 97 0.88 9.10 14.47
CA ASN A 97 1.51 9.14 15.79
C ASN A 97 3.03 8.81 15.76
N GLY A 98 3.72 9.18 14.67
CA GLY A 98 5.16 8.95 14.50
C GLY A 98 5.55 7.53 14.04
N LEU A 99 4.58 6.67 13.69
CA LEU A 99 4.82 5.32 13.17
C LEU A 99 4.09 5.11 11.84
N ASN A 100 4.54 4.11 11.09
CA ASN A 100 3.88 3.65 9.87
C ASN A 100 3.12 2.36 10.16
N TYR A 101 1.81 2.36 9.93
CA TYR A 101 0.95 1.19 10.12
C TYR A 101 0.70 0.50 8.78
N TYR A 102 0.63 -0.83 8.81
CA TYR A 102 0.36 -1.64 7.63
C TYR A 102 -0.29 -2.97 7.99
N ASP A 103 -1.12 -3.47 7.08
CA ASP A 103 -1.78 -4.77 7.17
C ASP A 103 -2.24 -5.28 5.80
N ILE A 104 -2.60 -6.56 5.76
CA ILE A 104 -3.30 -7.17 4.62
C ILE A 104 -4.78 -7.30 4.98
N SER A 105 -5.64 -6.87 4.07
CA SER A 105 -7.08 -6.89 4.25
C SER A 105 -7.75 -7.68 3.14
N ASN A 106 -8.43 -8.76 3.53
CA ASN A 106 -9.25 -9.59 2.64
C ASN A 106 -10.72 -9.53 3.04
N ILE A 107 -11.14 -8.54 3.84
CA ILE A 107 -12.50 -8.39 4.36
C ILE A 107 -13.53 -8.53 3.23
N GLN A 108 -13.24 -7.96 2.06
CA GLN A 108 -14.15 -7.96 0.92
C GLN A 108 -14.03 -9.20 0.04
N ALA A 109 -12.82 -9.73 -0.19
CA ALA A 109 -12.56 -11.02 -0.81
C ALA A 109 -11.07 -11.38 -0.72
N TYR A 110 -10.71 -12.56 -1.20
CA TYR A 110 -9.34 -12.97 -1.47
C TYR A 110 -9.15 -13.22 -2.97
N THR A 111 -8.26 -12.48 -3.62
CA THR A 111 -7.98 -12.60 -5.07
C THR A 111 -6.53 -12.93 -5.39
N VAL A 112 -5.57 -12.50 -4.57
CA VAL A 112 -4.15 -12.77 -4.79
C VAL A 112 -3.41 -12.95 -3.46
N PRO A 113 -2.47 -13.91 -3.37
CA PRO A 113 -1.57 -14.01 -2.22
C PRO A 113 -0.71 -12.75 -2.05
N GLN A 114 -0.55 -12.28 -0.81
CA GLN A 114 0.18 -11.06 -0.50
C GLN A 114 1.11 -11.25 0.69
N LYS A 115 2.24 -10.55 0.67
CA LYS A 115 3.12 -10.32 1.81
C LYS A 115 3.45 -8.83 1.86
N ILE A 116 3.44 -8.23 3.05
CA ILE A 116 4.04 -6.92 3.30
C ILE A 116 5.23 -7.16 4.22
N GLU A 117 6.38 -6.61 3.84
CA GLU A 117 7.60 -6.63 4.65
C GLU A 117 8.11 -5.20 4.87
N SER A 118 8.59 -4.96 6.08
CA SER A 118 9.28 -3.74 6.49
C SER A 118 10.50 -4.10 7.33
N GLY A 119 11.30 -3.10 7.68
CA GLY A 119 12.41 -3.29 8.62
C GLY A 119 12.00 -3.67 10.05
N CYS A 120 10.70 -3.76 10.36
CA CYS A 120 10.19 -4.14 11.69
C CYS A 120 9.47 -5.49 11.72
N GLY A 121 9.19 -6.09 10.57
CA GLY A 121 8.44 -7.35 10.50
C GLY A 121 7.68 -7.50 9.20
N SER A 122 6.86 -8.56 9.14
CA SER A 122 6.01 -8.85 7.99
C SER A 122 4.64 -9.38 8.40
N VAL A 123 3.72 -9.27 7.45
CA VAL A 123 2.44 -9.98 7.41
C VAL A 123 2.35 -10.75 6.10
N VAL A 124 1.85 -11.98 6.14
CA VAL A 124 1.82 -12.89 4.99
C VAL A 124 0.47 -13.60 4.91
N CYS A 125 -0.20 -13.49 3.77
CA CYS A 125 -1.41 -14.21 3.49
C CYS A 125 -1.40 -14.92 2.12
N THR A 126 -1.31 -16.25 2.16
CA THR A 126 -1.20 -17.13 0.98
C THR A 126 -2.43 -17.97 0.69
N SER A 127 -3.53 -17.79 1.43
CA SER A 127 -4.80 -18.47 1.18
C SER A 127 -6.01 -17.66 1.68
N PRO A 128 -7.25 -17.98 1.27
CA PRO A 128 -8.44 -17.33 1.81
C PRO A 128 -8.63 -17.50 3.33
N SER A 129 -7.99 -18.52 3.92
CA SER A 129 -8.12 -18.90 5.33
C SER A 129 -6.87 -18.53 6.15
N CYS A 130 -6.20 -17.44 5.82
CA CYS A 130 -5.07 -16.95 6.58
C CYS A 130 -5.40 -16.75 8.05
N SER A 131 -4.39 -16.92 8.90
CA SER A 131 -4.50 -16.53 10.31
C SER A 131 -4.91 -15.06 10.41
N CYS A 132 -5.83 -14.77 11.33
CA CYS A 132 -6.25 -13.41 11.67
C CYS A 132 -5.10 -12.55 12.22
N GLU A 133 -3.98 -13.17 12.64
CA GLU A 133 -2.74 -12.46 12.99
C GLU A 133 -2.00 -11.92 11.77
N GLN A 134 -2.33 -12.40 10.57
CA GLN A 134 -1.59 -12.12 9.33
C GLN A 134 -2.39 -11.33 8.32
N ALA A 135 -3.72 -11.41 8.36
CA ALA A 135 -4.60 -10.59 7.53
C ALA A 135 -5.98 -10.48 8.17
N TYR A 136 -6.71 -9.41 7.85
CA TYR A 136 -8.15 -9.42 8.05
C TYR A 136 -8.77 -10.46 7.10
N GLY A 137 -9.42 -11.46 7.66
CA GLY A 137 -10.08 -12.52 6.89
C GLY A 137 -11.35 -12.03 6.17
N ILE A 138 -11.83 -12.83 5.23
CA ILE A 138 -13.06 -12.56 4.47
C ILE A 138 -14.24 -12.39 5.44
N GLY A 139 -14.96 -11.27 5.31
CA GLY A 139 -16.10 -10.92 6.16
C GLY A 139 -15.74 -10.46 7.57
N ASN A 140 -14.45 -10.37 7.94
CA ASN A 140 -14.03 -9.97 9.29
C ASN A 140 -14.09 -8.45 9.50
N THR A 141 -15.28 -7.87 9.45
CA THR A 141 -15.48 -6.42 9.66
C THR A 141 -15.22 -5.98 11.10
N ALA A 142 -15.17 -6.91 12.05
CA ALA A 142 -14.88 -6.63 13.45
C ALA A 142 -13.37 -6.45 13.72
N GLY A 143 -12.52 -6.90 12.81
CA GLY A 143 -11.06 -6.84 12.98
C GLY A 143 -10.50 -7.77 14.06
N THR A 144 -11.29 -8.69 14.59
CA THR A 144 -10.93 -9.56 15.71
C THR A 144 -10.55 -10.98 15.26
N CYS A 145 -9.77 -11.67 16.09
CA CYS A 145 -9.52 -13.10 15.94
C CYS A 145 -10.63 -13.96 16.58
N PRO A 146 -10.89 -15.19 16.08
CA PRO A 146 -11.76 -16.13 16.78
C PRO A 146 -11.35 -16.32 18.25
N GLY A 147 -12.30 -16.12 19.17
CA GLY A 147 -12.04 -16.21 20.61
C GLY A 147 -11.31 -15.01 21.24
N SER A 148 -11.14 -13.90 20.51
CA SER A 148 -10.55 -12.66 21.01
C SER A 148 -11.48 -11.48 20.77
N SER A 149 -11.49 -10.53 21.71
CA SER A 149 -12.12 -9.21 21.54
C SER A 149 -11.12 -8.12 21.18
N THR A 150 -9.85 -8.46 20.98
CA THR A 150 -8.80 -7.50 20.62
C THR A 150 -8.89 -7.25 19.11
N PRO A 151 -9.20 -6.01 18.67
CA PRO A 151 -9.20 -5.66 17.26
C PRO A 151 -7.78 -5.55 16.71
N ASP A 152 -7.66 -5.35 15.40
CA ASP A 152 -6.44 -4.95 14.70
C ASP A 152 -5.24 -5.90 14.87
N ARG A 153 -5.52 -7.19 15.10
CA ARG A 153 -4.52 -8.27 15.20
C ARG A 153 -3.54 -8.35 14.02
N PRO A 154 -3.96 -8.14 12.75
CA PRO A 154 -3.01 -8.19 11.64
C PRO A 154 -2.22 -6.89 11.46
N VAL A 155 -2.56 -5.81 12.17
CA VAL A 155 -1.87 -4.53 12.02
C VAL A 155 -0.46 -4.63 12.60
N ARG A 156 0.49 -4.04 11.87
CA ARG A 156 1.87 -3.86 12.31
C ARG A 156 2.21 -2.39 12.30
N ALA A 157 3.08 -1.98 13.22
CA ALA A 157 3.62 -0.64 13.27
C ALA A 157 5.14 -0.68 13.02
N CYS A 158 5.68 0.29 12.29
CA CYS A 158 7.10 0.36 12.01
C CYS A 158 7.59 1.81 11.90
N GLY A 159 8.75 2.10 12.50
CA GLY A 159 9.43 3.40 12.35
C GLY A 159 10.30 3.50 11.08
N LYS A 160 10.33 2.47 10.23
CA LYS A 160 11.11 2.48 8.98
C LYS A 160 10.23 2.93 7.81
N PRO A 161 10.77 3.71 6.86
CA PRO A 161 9.97 4.34 5.81
C PRO A 161 9.70 3.44 4.60
N ASN A 162 10.40 2.31 4.46
CA ASN A 162 10.37 1.50 3.24
C ASN A 162 9.62 0.18 3.45
N PHE A 163 8.84 -0.19 2.45
CA PHE A 163 8.01 -1.39 2.44
C PHE A 163 8.17 -2.15 1.13
N THR A 164 8.09 -3.47 1.25
CA THR A 164 8.07 -4.41 0.13
C THR A 164 6.73 -5.13 0.16
N ILE A 165 5.94 -4.98 -0.90
CA ILE A 165 4.71 -5.75 -1.10
C ILE A 165 5.01 -6.81 -2.16
N THR A 166 4.86 -8.09 -1.79
CA THR A 166 5.07 -9.22 -2.70
C THR A 166 3.73 -9.91 -2.98
N TYR A 167 3.37 -9.99 -4.25
CA TYR A 167 2.24 -10.78 -4.74
C TYR A 167 2.72 -12.18 -5.11
N CYS A 168 1.99 -13.22 -4.68
CA CYS A 168 2.45 -14.62 -4.73
C CYS A 168 3.82 -14.82 -4.05
N PRO A 169 3.96 -14.44 -2.76
CA PRO A 169 5.20 -14.62 -2.01
C PRO A 169 5.60 -16.09 -1.86
#